data_AF-A0A0D0S079-F1
#
_entry.id   AF-A0A0D0S079-F1
#
_cell.length_a   1.000
_cell.length_b   1.000
_cell.length_c   1.000
_cell.angle_alpha   90.00
_cell.angle_beta   90.00
_cell.angle_gamma   90.00
#
_symmetry.space_group_name_H-M   'P 1'
#
loop_
_entity.id
_entity.type
_entity.pdbx_description
1 polymer ?
#
loop_
_entity_poly.entity_id
_entity_poly.type
_entity_poly.pdbx_seq_one_letter_code
_entity_poly.pdbx_strand_id
1 'polypeptide(L)' 'MTQSKRQKERQWTVRKQAQNEPHGKVKSFEQLAKEEK' A
#
# COMPACT_ATOMS: atom_id res chain seq x y z
N MET A 1 15.09 9.96 -26.45
CA MET A 1 15.08 10.55 -25.10
C MET A 1 14.56 9.50 -24.12
N THR A 2 15.46 8.79 -23.44
CA THR A 2 15.10 7.80 -22.43
C THR A 2 15.11 8.44 -21.05
N GLN A 3 14.20 8.02 -20.17
CA GLN A 3 14.15 8.53 -18.80
C GLN A 3 15.42 8.17 -18.04
N SER A 4 15.93 9.12 -17.26
CA SER A 4 17.08 8.90 -16.37
C SER A 4 16.76 7.82 -15.33
N LYS A 5 17.80 7.15 -14.81
CA LYS A 5 17.64 6.14 -13.74
C LYS A 5 16.83 6.67 -12.54
N ARG A 6 17.10 7.91 -12.14
CA ARG A 6 16.38 8.60 -11.06
C ARG A 6 14.90 8.80 -11.33
N GLN A 7 14.50 9.06 -12.57
CA GLN A 7 13.08 9.16 -12.94
C GLN A 7 12.39 7.81 -12.85
N LYS A 8 13.05 6.72 -13.27
CA LYS A 8 12.51 5.36 -13.16
C LYS A 8 12.29 4.96 -11.70
N GLU A 9 13.24 5.26 -10.82
CA GLU A 9 13.12 4.97 -9.38
C GLU A 9 11.95 5.73 -8.73
N ARG A 10 11.79 7.02 -9.08
CA ARG A 10 10.63 7.82 -8.61
C ARG A 10 9.29 7.24 -9.08
N GLN A 11 9.21 6.82 -10.33
CA GLN A 11 7.99 6.20 -10.86
C GLN A 11 7.69 4.86 -10.18
N TRP A 12 8.73 4.09 -9.88
CA TRP A 12 8.59 2.83 -9.16
C TRP A 12 8.11 3.02 -7.72
N THR A 13 8.66 3.99 -6.97
CA THR A 13 8.21 4.28 -5.59
C THR A 13 6.78 4.76 -5.55
N VAL A 14 6.38 5.68 -6.44
CA VAL A 14 4.98 6.13 -6.56
C VAL A 14 4.05 4.95 -6.85
N ARG A 15 4.42 4.08 -7.79
CA ARG A 15 3.64 2.89 -8.12
C ARG A 15 3.50 1.94 -6.92
N LYS A 16 4.58 1.72 -6.17
CA LYS A 16 4.56 0.86 -4.98
C LYS A 16 3.75 1.45 -3.85
N GLN A 17 3.82 2.76 -3.63
CA GLN A 17 3.02 3.44 -2.62
C GLN A 17 1.53 3.38 -2.94
N ALA A 18 1.15 3.54 -4.22
CA ALA A 18 -0.23 3.36 -4.66
C ALA A 18 -0.69 1.89 -4.58
N GLN A 19 0.18 0.92 -4.88
CA GLN A 19 -0.13 -0.50 -4.68
C GLN A 19 -0.23 -0.89 -3.20
N ASN A 20 0.49 -0.19 -2.32
CA ASN A 20 0.46 -0.37 -0.87
C ASN A 20 -0.61 0.52 -0.19
N GLU A 21 -1.57 1.07 -0.96
CA GLU A 21 -2.86 1.45 -0.37
C GLU A 21 -3.32 0.29 0.53
N PRO A 22 -3.88 0.58 1.71
CA PRO A 22 -3.98 -0.41 2.77
C PRO A 22 -4.71 -1.62 2.20
N HIS A 23 -3.97 -2.71 1.95
CA HIS A 23 -4.56 -4.04 1.86
C HIS A 23 -5.35 -4.14 3.15
N GLY A 24 -6.67 -3.97 3.03
CA GLY A 24 -7.53 -3.58 4.14
C GLY A 24 -7.12 -4.41 5.32
N LYS A 25 -6.49 -3.77 6.33
CA LYS A 25 -5.82 -4.50 7.41
C LYS A 25 -6.86 -5.50 7.92
N VAL A 26 -6.55 -6.79 7.80
CA VAL A 26 -7.48 -7.82 8.27
C VAL A 26 -7.70 -7.51 9.73
N LYS A 27 -8.96 -7.32 10.11
CA LYS A 27 -9.33 -6.97 11.48
C LYS A 27 -8.69 -8.00 12.41
N SER A 28 -8.07 -7.53 13.48
CA SER A 28 -7.56 -8.46 14.50
C SER A 28 -8.73 -9.22 15.11
N PHE A 29 -8.46 -10.39 15.70
CA PHE A 29 -9.50 -11.15 16.41
C PHE A 29 -10.20 -10.30 17.48
N GLU A 30 -9.47 -9.38 18.13
CA GLU A 30 -10.04 -8.43 19.10
C GLU A 30 -10.98 -7.39 18.47
N GLN A 31 -10.70 -6.95 17.25
CA GLN A 31 -11.57 -6.01 16.52
C GLN A 31 -12.86 -6.71 16.07
N LEU A 32 -12.77 -7.97 15.64
CA LEU A 32 -13.95 -8.77 15.25
C LEU A 32 -14.86 -9.07 16.46
N ALA A 33 -14.27 -9.44 17.61
CA ALA A 33 -15.04 -9.72 18.83
C ALA A 33 -15.81 -8.51 19.39
N LYS A 34 -15.36 -7.28 19.08
CA LYS A 34 -16.07 -6.04 19.44
C LYS A 34 -17.24 -5.72 18.53
N GLU A 35 -17.28 -6.25 17.31
CA GLU A 35 -18.34 -6.01 16.33
C GLU A 35 -19.51 -7.01 16.47
N GLU A 36 -19.32 -8.16 17.11
CA GLU A 36 -20.36 -9.18 17.35
C GLU A 36 -21.28 -8.88 18.56
N LYS A 37 -21.17 -7.70 19.17
CA LYS A 37 -21.88 -7.32 20.40
C LYS A 37 -22.98 -6.28 20.14
#